data_AF-A0A8D8ASC5-F1
#
_entry.id   AF-A0A8D8ASC5-F1
#
_cell.length_a   1.000
_cell.length_b   1.000
_cell.length_c   1.000
_cell.angle_alpha   90.00
_cell.angle_beta   90.00
_cell.angle_gamma   90.00
#
_symmetry.space_group_name_H-M   'P 1'
#
loop_
_entity.id
_entity.type
_entity.pdbx_description
1 polymer ?
#
loop_
_entity_poly.entity_id
_entity_poly.type
_entity_poly.pdbx_seq_one_letter_code
_entity_poly.pdbx_strand_id
1 'polypeptide(L)'
;PEKMALTKVLLVVCLAVASISGFSITNQMQDALVSAIESRTRTWVAQAYVQREMFGVMSVGLRPNDSVANAVPLLTNQRSVRFLPESFDSRQKWSYCPSLNQIRDQGCCGSCYVVSTAAAITDRYCIHSGGQQQFTFGATDYLACCTDCFKCDGGYVGKTWQYWVDSGLTSEGTYKSGQGCNSYPFGSYCVNDPLPTCSRKCQAGYPLAYSQDLKYGASAYRVMWNENAIMTEIYQNGPVVVQFEVFD
;
A
#
# COMPACT_ATOMS: atom_id res chain seq x y z
N PRO A 1 38.07 -35.86 -12.48
CA PRO A 1 38.19 -34.44 -12.08
C PRO A 1 37.81 -33.45 -13.21
N GLU A 2 38.42 -33.53 -14.39
CA GLU A 2 38.18 -32.59 -15.51
C GLU A 2 36.77 -32.66 -16.12
N LYS A 3 36.21 -33.86 -16.32
CA LYS A 3 34.85 -34.02 -16.86
C LYS A 3 33.78 -33.35 -16.00
N MET A 4 33.99 -33.31 -14.68
CA MET A 4 33.06 -32.70 -13.72
C MET A 4 33.16 -31.17 -13.70
N ALA A 5 34.32 -30.61 -14.07
CA ALA A 5 34.50 -29.17 -14.24
C ALA A 5 33.85 -28.67 -15.53
N LEU A 6 33.98 -29.42 -16.64
CA LEU A 6 33.39 -29.08 -17.93
C LEU A 6 31.86 -29.05 -17.88
N THR A 7 31.23 -30.01 -17.19
CA THR A 7 29.77 -30.05 -17.02
C THR A 7 29.27 -28.87 -16.18
N LYS A 8 30.00 -28.45 -15.13
CA LYS A 8 29.64 -27.28 -14.33
C LYS A 8 29.75 -25.98 -15.12
N VAL A 9 30.77 -25.84 -15.96
CA VAL A 9 30.93 -24.66 -16.83
C VAL A 9 29.82 -24.59 -17.88
N LEU A 10 29.48 -25.69 -18.54
CA LEU A 10 28.37 -25.72 -19.49
C LEU A 10 27.03 -25.36 -18.85
N LEU A 11 26.76 -25.83 -17.63
CA LEU A 11 25.51 -25.57 -16.93
C LEU A 11 25.38 -24.08 -16.55
N VAL A 12 26.48 -23.46 -16.10
CA VAL A 12 26.54 -22.02 -15.81
C VAL A 12 26.35 -21.17 -17.08
N VAL A 13 26.98 -21.55 -18.20
CA VAL A 13 26.83 -20.85 -19.48
C VAL A 13 25.41 -20.97 -20.01
N CYS A 14 24.78 -22.15 -19.95
CA CYS A 14 23.39 -22.32 -20.37
C CYS A 14 22.41 -21.50 -19.52
N LEU A 15 22.62 -21.45 -18.20
CA LEU A 15 21.80 -20.62 -17.31
C LEU A 15 21.98 -19.12 -17.60
N ALA A 16 23.20 -18.66 -17.88
CA ALA A 16 23.49 -17.27 -18.24
C ALA A 16 22.86 -16.90 -19.59
N VAL A 17 22.95 -17.77 -20.60
CA VAL A 17 22.34 -17.52 -21.92
C VAL A 17 20.80 -17.52 -21.84
N ALA A 18 20.20 -18.43 -21.07
CA ALA A 18 18.75 -18.49 -20.87
C ALA A 18 18.20 -17.27 -20.12
N SER A 19 18.95 -16.72 -19.17
CA SER A 19 18.57 -15.51 -18.44
C SER A 19 18.72 -14.25 -19.30
N ILE A 20 19.78 -14.16 -20.13
CA ILE A 20 19.96 -13.05 -21.09
C ILE A 20 18.88 -13.07 -22.19
N SER A 21 18.54 -14.23 -22.73
CA SER A 21 17.48 -14.35 -23.75
C SER A 21 16.10 -14.08 -23.17
N GLY A 22 15.82 -14.58 -21.95
CA GLY A 22 14.59 -14.27 -21.22
C GLY A 22 14.41 -12.77 -20.99
N PHE A 23 15.43 -12.08 -20.50
CA PHE A 23 15.42 -10.63 -20.26
C PHE A 23 15.30 -9.79 -21.54
N SER A 24 15.83 -10.29 -22.67
CA SER A 24 15.75 -9.56 -23.95
C SER A 24 14.36 -9.64 -24.59
N ILE A 25 13.67 -10.77 -24.43
CA ILE A 25 12.31 -10.99 -24.98
C ILE A 25 11.27 -10.16 -24.22
N THR A 26 11.42 -10.06 -22.90
CA THR A 26 10.45 -9.38 -22.03
C THR A 26 10.49 -7.84 -22.20
N ASN A 27 11.68 -7.25 -22.32
CA ASN A 27 11.83 -5.83 -22.69
C ASN A 27 11.18 -5.50 -24.05
N GLN A 28 11.37 -6.36 -25.07
CA GLN A 28 10.73 -6.15 -26.39
C GLN A 28 9.20 -6.17 -26.33
N MET A 29 8.61 -6.99 -25.45
CA MET A 29 7.16 -7.03 -25.25
C MET A 29 6.63 -5.77 -24.57
N GLN A 30 7.36 -5.21 -23.59
CA GLN A 30 6.98 -3.94 -22.96
C GLN A 30 7.04 -2.78 -23.94
N ASP A 31 8.10 -2.69 -24.74
CA ASP A 31 8.28 -1.61 -25.71
C ASP A 31 7.16 -1.61 -26.77
N ALA A 32 6.73 -2.80 -27.20
CA ALA A 32 5.61 -2.96 -28.13
C ALA A 32 4.28 -2.48 -27.52
N LEU A 33 4.02 -2.82 -26.25
CA LEU A 33 2.84 -2.37 -25.52
C LEU A 33 2.84 -0.85 -25.30
N VAL A 34 3.97 -0.29 -24.87
CA VAL A 34 4.16 1.17 -24.71
C VAL A 34 3.88 1.88 -26.02
N SER A 35 4.48 1.42 -27.13
CA SER A 35 4.27 2.00 -28.46
C SER A 35 2.79 1.94 -28.89
N ALA A 36 2.11 0.83 -28.60
CA ALA A 36 0.69 0.67 -28.90
C ALA A 36 -0.18 1.64 -28.09
N ILE A 37 0.13 1.84 -26.81
CA ILE A 37 -0.55 2.79 -25.93
C ILE A 37 -0.31 4.23 -26.40
N GLU A 38 0.93 4.63 -26.63
CA GLU A 38 1.31 5.99 -27.02
C GLU A 38 0.62 6.44 -28.31
N SER A 39 0.40 5.51 -29.25
CA SER A 39 -0.35 5.81 -30.47
C SER A 39 -1.80 6.25 -30.21
N ARG A 40 -2.38 5.86 -29.07
CA ARG A 40 -3.81 6.03 -28.75
C ARG A 40 -4.08 7.03 -27.63
N THR A 41 -3.22 7.10 -26.62
CA THR A 41 -3.42 8.02 -25.50
C THR A 41 -3.15 9.47 -25.92
N ARG A 42 -3.79 10.41 -25.22
CA ARG A 42 -3.65 11.87 -25.43
C ARG A 42 -3.41 12.63 -24.12
N THR A 43 -3.71 12.03 -22.99
CA THR A 43 -3.74 12.70 -21.67
C THR A 43 -2.68 12.16 -20.71
N TRP A 44 -1.94 11.12 -21.10
CA TRP A 44 -0.85 10.54 -20.32
C TRP A 44 0.21 9.94 -21.27
N VAL A 45 1.41 9.70 -20.75
CA VAL A 45 2.54 9.13 -21.50
C VAL A 45 2.88 7.77 -20.89
N ALA A 46 3.12 6.77 -21.73
CA ALA A 46 3.51 5.44 -21.29
C ALA A 46 5.04 5.31 -21.36
N GLN A 47 5.62 4.56 -20.43
CA GLN A 47 7.04 4.22 -20.47
C GLN A 47 7.25 2.81 -19.98
N ALA A 48 8.29 2.14 -20.49
CA ALA A 48 8.70 0.85 -19.97
C ALA A 48 9.13 1.01 -18.50
N TYR A 49 8.61 0.14 -17.65
CA TYR A 49 8.99 0.10 -16.23
C TYR A 49 9.78 -1.17 -15.99
N VAL A 50 11.10 -1.04 -16.00
CA VAL A 50 12.06 -2.18 -15.92
C VAL A 50 11.83 -3.04 -14.67
N GLN A 51 11.29 -2.45 -13.61
CA GLN A 51 10.97 -3.14 -12.37
C GLN A 51 9.65 -3.93 -12.44
N ARG A 52 8.82 -3.73 -13.48
CA ARG A 52 7.56 -4.49 -13.69
C ARG A 52 7.79 -6.00 -13.77
N GLU A 53 8.88 -6.43 -14.39
CA GLU A 53 9.19 -7.88 -14.52
C GLU A 53 9.67 -8.50 -13.23
N MET A 54 10.28 -7.66 -12.39
CA MET A 54 10.86 -8.02 -11.10
C MET A 54 9.80 -8.27 -10.04
N PHE A 55 8.63 -7.62 -10.18
CA PHE A 55 7.49 -7.74 -9.27
C PHE A 55 6.39 -8.67 -9.80
N GLY A 56 6.54 -9.21 -11.01
CA GLY A 56 5.43 -9.78 -11.78
C GLY A 56 4.37 -8.71 -12.09
N VAL A 57 3.22 -9.11 -12.65
CA VAL A 57 2.01 -8.29 -12.50
C VAL A 57 1.91 -8.00 -11.00
N MET A 58 2.05 -6.73 -10.59
CA MET A 58 1.99 -6.30 -9.19
C MET A 58 1.00 -7.19 -8.44
N SER A 59 1.36 -7.70 -7.28
CA SER A 59 0.40 -8.43 -6.44
C SER A 59 -0.72 -7.47 -6.05
N VAL A 60 -1.73 -7.37 -6.91
CA VAL A 60 -2.91 -6.54 -6.71
C VAL A 60 -3.74 -7.29 -5.69
N GLY A 61 -3.59 -6.86 -4.45
CA GLY A 61 -4.23 -7.48 -3.30
C GLY A 61 -5.62 -6.91 -3.00
N LEU A 62 -6.33 -6.33 -3.96
CA LEU A 62 -7.69 -5.85 -3.70
C LEU A 62 -8.69 -6.88 -4.19
N ARG A 63 -9.50 -7.41 -3.27
CA ARG A 63 -10.55 -8.36 -3.62
C ARG A 63 -11.81 -7.62 -4.12
N PRO A 64 -12.45 -8.07 -5.21
CA PRO A 64 -13.66 -7.45 -5.74
C PRO A 64 -14.81 -7.55 -4.72
N ASN A 65 -15.64 -6.52 -4.70
CA ASN A 65 -16.39 -6.11 -3.53
C ASN A 65 -17.91 -6.16 -3.77
N ASP A 66 -18.58 -7.25 -3.37
CA ASP A 66 -20.06 -7.28 -3.39
C ASP A 66 -20.72 -7.52 -2.03
N SER A 67 -20.00 -8.03 -1.02
CA SER A 67 -20.58 -8.31 0.32
C SER A 67 -19.84 -7.67 1.49
N VAL A 68 -18.57 -7.27 1.31
CA VAL A 68 -17.71 -6.69 2.37
C VAL A 68 -17.72 -5.16 2.36
N ALA A 69 -18.28 -4.52 1.32
CA ALA A 69 -18.60 -3.09 1.29
C ALA A 69 -19.42 -2.69 2.53
N ASN A 70 -20.25 -3.60 3.03
CA ASN A 70 -21.10 -3.40 4.21
C ASN A 70 -20.38 -3.56 5.56
N ALA A 71 -19.06 -3.78 5.58
CA ALA A 71 -18.29 -3.83 6.83
C ALA A 71 -18.31 -2.49 7.58
N VAL A 72 -18.62 -1.38 6.90
CA VAL A 72 -18.76 -0.05 7.49
C VAL A 72 -19.99 0.68 6.93
N PRO A 73 -20.65 1.53 7.74
CA PRO A 73 -21.84 2.27 7.32
C PRO A 73 -21.54 3.27 6.19
N LEU A 74 -22.55 3.59 5.39
CA LEU A 74 -22.49 4.69 4.42
C LEU A 74 -22.67 6.04 5.14
N LEU A 75 -21.81 7.01 4.85
CA LEU A 75 -21.97 8.38 5.31
C LEU A 75 -23.12 9.06 4.56
N THR A 76 -24.27 9.20 5.22
CA THR A 76 -25.49 9.79 4.63
C THR A 76 -25.64 11.28 4.93
N ASN A 77 -25.07 11.76 6.04
CA ASN A 77 -25.23 13.13 6.53
C ASN A 77 -23.94 13.96 6.35
N GLN A 78 -23.36 13.93 5.14
CA GLN A 78 -22.15 14.68 4.87
C GLN A 78 -22.43 16.19 4.85
N ARG A 79 -21.62 16.97 5.57
CA ARG A 79 -21.77 18.42 5.64
C ARG A 79 -21.46 19.04 4.28
N SER A 80 -22.46 19.65 3.64
CA SER A 80 -22.29 20.33 2.35
C SER A 80 -21.25 21.45 2.44
N VAL A 81 -20.30 21.47 1.51
CA VAL A 81 -19.42 22.61 1.26
C VAL A 81 -20.01 23.43 0.12
N ARG A 82 -20.27 24.71 0.35
CA ARG A 82 -20.97 25.57 -0.61
C ARG A 82 -20.15 25.83 -1.88
N PHE A 83 -18.82 25.90 -1.75
CA PHE A 83 -17.89 26.14 -2.84
C PHE A 83 -16.64 25.29 -2.62
N LEU A 84 -16.49 24.24 -3.42
CA LEU A 84 -15.23 23.48 -3.52
C LEU A 84 -14.32 24.19 -4.53
N PRO A 85 -13.00 24.22 -4.30
CA PRO A 85 -12.07 24.80 -5.26
C PRO A 85 -12.00 23.92 -6.51
N GLU A 86 -11.70 24.53 -7.65
CA GLU A 86 -11.50 23.83 -8.93
C GLU A 86 -10.32 22.84 -8.86
N SER A 87 -9.28 23.18 -8.10
CA SER A 87 -8.14 22.31 -7.83
C SER A 87 -7.85 22.23 -6.33
N PHE A 88 -7.37 21.07 -5.90
CA PHE A 88 -7.09 20.81 -4.49
C PHE A 88 -5.88 19.90 -4.33
N ASP A 89 -5.00 20.25 -3.40
CA ASP A 89 -3.87 19.43 -3.00
C ASP A 89 -3.77 19.40 -1.46
N SER A 90 -3.97 18.22 -0.89
CA SER A 90 -3.87 18.00 0.56
C SER A 90 -2.54 18.47 1.13
N ARG A 91 -1.43 18.30 0.38
CA ARG A 91 -0.07 18.70 0.80
C ARG A 91 0.06 20.21 0.96
N GLN A 92 -0.71 20.98 0.18
CA GLN A 92 -0.73 22.44 0.28
C GLN A 92 -1.62 22.91 1.43
N LYS A 93 -2.83 22.34 1.56
CA LYS A 93 -3.77 22.73 2.63
C LYS A 93 -3.25 22.37 4.03
N TRP A 94 -2.63 21.21 4.15
CA TRP A 94 -2.11 20.68 5.42
C TRP A 94 -0.60 20.49 5.35
N SER A 95 0.12 21.54 4.93
CA SER A 95 1.59 21.53 4.77
C SER A 95 2.36 21.22 6.05
N TYR A 96 1.72 21.36 7.22
CA TYR A 96 2.27 20.95 8.52
C TYR A 96 2.24 19.43 8.76
N CYS A 97 1.61 18.64 7.89
CA CYS A 97 1.57 17.19 7.96
C CYS A 97 2.58 16.56 6.98
N PRO A 98 3.79 16.18 7.43
CA PRO A 98 4.81 15.65 6.55
C PRO A 98 4.45 14.29 5.93
N SER A 99 3.54 13.53 6.56
CA SER A 99 3.06 12.24 6.06
C SER A 99 2.42 12.33 4.68
N LEU A 100 1.80 13.47 4.33
CA LEU A 100 1.19 13.70 3.02
C LEU A 100 2.20 13.69 1.87
N ASN A 101 3.50 13.82 2.17
CA ASN A 101 4.58 13.75 1.20
C ASN A 101 5.30 12.40 1.21
N GLN A 102 4.85 11.44 2.04
CA GLN A 102 5.48 10.14 2.15
C GLN A 102 4.82 9.13 1.21
N ILE A 103 5.63 8.55 0.33
CA ILE A 103 5.22 7.41 -0.50
C ILE A 103 5.72 6.13 0.18
N ARG A 104 4.84 5.14 0.31
CA ARG A 104 5.13 3.84 0.93
C ARG A 104 5.26 2.76 -0.14
N ASP A 105 6.16 1.81 0.09
CA ASP A 105 6.35 0.63 -0.76
C ASP A 105 5.72 -0.59 -0.07
N GLN A 106 4.80 -1.28 -0.75
CA GLN A 106 4.17 -2.51 -0.24
C GLN A 106 5.09 -3.74 -0.39
N GLY A 107 6.21 -3.59 -1.10
CA GLY A 107 7.10 -4.68 -1.46
C GLY A 107 6.40 -5.69 -2.37
N CYS A 108 6.79 -6.96 -2.25
CA CYS A 108 6.19 -8.03 -3.04
C CYS A 108 4.82 -8.53 -2.51
N CYS A 109 4.40 -8.08 -1.33
CA CYS A 109 3.19 -8.58 -0.68
C CYS A 109 1.98 -7.86 -1.25
N GLY A 110 0.91 -8.60 -1.61
CA GLY A 110 -0.37 -8.04 -2.05
C GLY A 110 -1.14 -7.34 -0.93
N SER A 111 -0.58 -6.24 -0.43
CA SER A 111 -0.98 -5.53 0.80
C SER A 111 -1.35 -4.07 0.57
N CYS A 112 -1.53 -3.66 -0.69
CA CYS A 112 -1.98 -2.32 -1.06
C CYS A 112 -3.16 -1.81 -0.21
N TYR A 113 -4.13 -2.68 0.08
CA TYR A 113 -5.32 -2.36 0.88
C TYR A 113 -4.98 -1.91 2.32
N VAL A 114 -3.98 -2.51 2.98
CA VAL A 114 -3.54 -2.10 4.32
C VAL A 114 -2.52 -0.98 4.28
N VAL A 115 -1.62 -0.97 3.30
CA VAL A 115 -0.61 0.09 3.16
C VAL A 115 -1.27 1.43 2.86
N SER A 116 -2.23 1.46 1.92
CA SER A 116 -3.00 2.67 1.61
C SER A 116 -3.88 3.12 2.78
N THR A 117 -4.51 2.18 3.50
CA THR A 117 -5.29 2.50 4.69
C THR A 117 -4.43 3.11 5.79
N ALA A 118 -3.29 2.50 6.11
CA ALA A 118 -2.36 3.01 7.13
C ALA A 118 -1.80 4.39 6.75
N ALA A 119 -1.55 4.65 5.46
CA ALA A 119 -1.16 5.97 4.97
C ALA A 119 -2.26 7.02 5.18
N ALA A 120 -3.49 6.74 4.73
CA ALA A 120 -4.62 7.65 4.91
C ALA A 120 -4.94 7.92 6.38
N ILE A 121 -4.87 6.90 7.25
CA ILE A 121 -5.05 7.07 8.70
C ILE A 121 -3.95 7.96 9.28
N THR A 122 -2.69 7.76 8.88
CA THR A 122 -1.55 8.60 9.29
C THR A 122 -1.79 10.06 8.96
N ASP A 123 -2.21 10.35 7.73
CA ASP A 123 -2.51 11.72 7.29
C ASP A 123 -3.64 12.33 8.11
N ARG A 124 -4.75 11.59 8.25
CA ARG A 124 -5.92 12.06 9.00
C ARG A 124 -5.60 12.30 10.47
N TYR A 125 -4.78 11.47 11.09
CA TYR A 125 -4.36 11.66 12.47
C TYR A 125 -3.60 12.98 12.68
N CYS A 126 -2.71 13.32 11.75
CA CYS A 126 -2.04 14.62 11.76
C CYS A 126 -3.00 15.78 11.45
N ILE A 127 -3.87 15.64 10.45
CA ILE A 127 -4.81 16.68 10.02
C ILE A 127 -5.79 17.02 11.16
N HIS A 128 -6.42 16.02 11.76
CA HIS A 128 -7.43 16.20 12.81
C HIS A 128 -6.83 16.63 14.17
N SER A 129 -5.52 16.47 14.36
CA SER A 129 -4.81 17.03 15.52
C SER A 129 -4.24 18.44 15.26
N GLY A 130 -4.48 19.03 14.09
CA GLY A 130 -3.88 20.33 13.73
C GLY A 130 -2.34 20.28 13.70
N GLY A 131 -1.77 19.14 13.34
CA GLY A 131 -0.32 18.93 13.27
C GLY A 131 0.36 18.60 14.60
N GLN A 132 -0.38 18.60 15.72
CA GLN A 132 0.18 18.35 17.05
C GLN A 132 0.58 16.89 17.26
N GLN A 133 -0.02 15.96 16.51
CA GLN A 133 0.26 14.54 16.64
C GLN A 133 0.77 13.99 15.31
N GLN A 134 2.04 13.56 15.31
CA GLN A 134 2.65 12.89 14.17
C GLN A 134 2.93 11.44 14.56
N PHE A 135 2.20 10.52 13.95
CA PHE A 135 2.26 9.10 14.24
C PHE A 135 2.14 8.31 12.95
N THR A 136 3.14 7.50 12.63
CA THR A 136 3.14 6.67 11.43
C THR A 136 2.47 5.33 11.74
N PHE A 137 1.22 5.17 11.32
CA PHE A 137 0.48 3.92 11.50
C PHE A 137 1.05 2.80 10.62
N GLY A 138 1.08 1.58 11.16
CA GLY A 138 1.60 0.41 10.47
C GLY A 138 0.62 -0.45 9.72
N ALA A 139 1.15 -1.18 8.73
CA ALA A 139 0.48 -2.25 8.03
C ALA A 139 0.68 -3.63 8.70
N THR A 140 1.75 -3.81 9.50
CA THR A 140 2.11 -5.12 10.09
C THR A 140 1.02 -5.68 11.00
N ASP A 141 0.35 -4.84 11.81
CA ASP A 141 -0.73 -5.30 12.69
C ASP A 141 -1.86 -5.98 11.90
N TYR A 142 -2.22 -5.41 10.75
CA TYR A 142 -3.19 -6.04 9.86
C TYR A 142 -2.68 -7.38 9.32
N LEU A 143 -1.45 -7.39 8.80
CA LEU A 143 -0.86 -8.55 8.13
C LEU A 143 -0.59 -9.72 9.11
N ALA A 144 -0.28 -9.39 10.36
CA ALA A 144 0.06 -10.36 11.39
C ALA A 144 -1.17 -10.83 12.17
N CYS A 145 -2.01 -9.89 12.63
CA CYS A 145 -3.01 -10.12 13.67
C CYS A 145 -4.46 -10.10 13.19
N CYS A 146 -4.77 -9.55 12.02
CA CYS A 146 -6.13 -9.66 11.48
C CYS A 146 -6.33 -11.05 10.84
N THR A 147 -7.20 -11.86 11.44
CA THR A 147 -7.46 -13.24 10.97
C THR A 147 -8.18 -13.30 9.63
N ASP A 148 -9.02 -12.30 9.33
CA ASP A 148 -9.94 -12.32 8.18
C ASP A 148 -9.64 -11.19 7.16
N CYS A 149 -8.39 -10.72 7.16
CA CYS A 149 -7.91 -9.68 6.24
C CYS A 149 -7.13 -10.22 5.04
N PHE A 150 -6.88 -11.53 4.96
CA PHE A 150 -6.24 -12.22 3.82
C PHE A 150 -4.77 -11.84 3.53
N LYS A 151 -4.13 -11.04 4.41
CA LYS A 151 -2.67 -10.81 4.43
C LYS A 151 -2.13 -10.37 3.08
N CYS A 152 -1.21 -11.14 2.47
CA CYS A 152 -0.64 -10.86 1.15
C CYS A 152 -1.48 -11.41 -0.02
N ASP A 153 -2.52 -12.21 0.25
CA ASP A 153 -3.47 -12.72 -0.76
C ASP A 153 -4.60 -11.71 -1.05
N GLY A 154 -4.32 -10.46 -0.71
CA GLY A 154 -5.22 -9.33 -0.80
C GLY A 154 -6.10 -9.11 0.42
N GLY A 155 -7.14 -8.30 0.27
CA GLY A 155 -8.07 -7.95 1.34
C GLY A 155 -9.09 -6.88 0.94
N TYR A 156 -9.81 -6.35 1.93
CA TYR A 156 -10.92 -5.41 1.77
C TYR A 156 -10.69 -4.13 2.56
N VAL A 157 -10.80 -2.97 1.89
CA VAL A 157 -10.59 -1.66 2.51
C VAL A 157 -11.57 -1.40 3.66
N GLY A 158 -12.85 -1.75 3.52
CA GLY A 158 -13.81 -1.53 4.61
C GLY A 158 -13.39 -2.21 5.93
N LYS A 159 -12.85 -3.44 5.84
CA LYS A 159 -12.38 -4.19 7.02
C LYS A 159 -11.13 -3.57 7.65
N THR A 160 -10.24 -2.95 6.88
CA THR A 160 -9.02 -2.34 7.45
C THR A 160 -9.35 -1.09 8.27
N TRP A 161 -10.31 -0.29 7.83
CA TRP A 161 -10.80 0.83 8.64
C TRP A 161 -11.55 0.34 9.89
N GLN A 162 -12.40 -0.68 9.77
CA GLN A 162 -13.12 -1.25 10.92
C GLN A 162 -12.15 -1.86 11.95
N TYR A 163 -11.12 -2.59 11.51
CA TYR A 163 -10.10 -3.14 12.40
C TYR A 163 -9.34 -2.04 13.16
N TRP A 164 -9.07 -0.88 12.54
CA TRP A 164 -8.45 0.24 13.25
C TRP A 164 -9.34 0.80 14.37
N VAL A 165 -10.66 0.81 14.17
CA VAL A 165 -11.63 1.19 15.21
C VAL A 165 -11.67 0.15 16.34
N ASP A 166 -11.76 -1.13 16.00
CA ASP A 166 -12.01 -2.19 16.99
C ASP A 166 -10.76 -2.64 17.74
N SER A 167 -9.61 -2.69 17.05
CA SER A 167 -8.38 -3.30 17.56
C SER A 167 -7.22 -2.31 17.69
N GLY A 168 -7.30 -1.17 17.00
CA GLY A 168 -6.22 -0.19 16.96
C GLY A 168 -5.02 -0.66 16.15
N LEU A 169 -4.05 0.22 16.02
CA LEU A 169 -2.81 0.00 15.27
C LEU A 169 -1.65 0.64 16.00
N THR A 170 -0.48 0.02 15.89
CA THR A 170 0.78 0.53 16.40
C THR A 170 1.53 1.34 15.36
N SER A 171 2.59 2.00 15.83
CA SER A 171 3.52 2.72 14.99
C SER A 171 4.40 1.77 14.18
N GLU A 172 4.74 2.20 12.98
CA GLU A 172 5.59 1.40 12.09
C GLU A 172 6.56 2.25 11.28
N GLY A 173 7.79 1.75 11.18
CA GLY A 173 8.80 2.25 10.26
C GLY A 173 8.81 1.52 8.92
N THR A 174 9.60 2.04 7.98
CA THR A 174 9.82 1.38 6.69
C THR A 174 10.53 0.03 6.85
N TYR A 175 10.63 -0.71 5.74
CA TYR A 175 11.21 -2.05 5.70
C TYR A 175 12.56 -2.12 6.44
N LYS A 176 12.62 -2.99 7.47
CA LYS A 176 13.81 -3.23 8.32
C LYS A 176 14.47 -1.96 8.88
N SER A 177 13.70 -0.89 9.10
CA SER A 177 14.22 0.38 9.61
C SER A 177 14.53 0.37 11.11
N GLY A 178 13.92 -0.55 11.88
CA GLY A 178 14.02 -0.54 13.35
C GLY A 178 13.30 0.65 14.00
N GLN A 179 12.43 1.35 13.26
CA GLN A 179 11.65 2.49 13.75
C GLN A 179 10.21 2.05 14.07
N GLY A 180 9.57 2.73 15.02
CA GLY A 180 8.21 2.40 15.46
C GLY A 180 8.15 1.13 16.34
N CYS A 181 6.93 0.74 16.71
CA CYS A 181 6.68 -0.53 17.41
C CYS A 181 7.02 -1.72 16.49
N ASN A 182 6.78 -1.59 15.19
CA ASN A 182 7.11 -2.59 14.18
C ASN A 182 7.88 -1.98 13.01
N SER A 183 8.66 -2.80 12.29
CA SER A 183 9.14 -2.44 10.95
C SER A 183 8.32 -3.18 9.91
N TYR A 184 8.00 -2.53 8.78
CA TYR A 184 7.30 -3.21 7.69
C TYR A 184 8.06 -4.48 7.25
N PRO A 185 7.41 -5.64 7.04
CA PRO A 185 8.10 -6.92 6.95
C PRO A 185 8.54 -7.29 5.53
N PHE A 186 8.05 -6.60 4.50
CA PHE A 186 8.31 -6.96 3.10
C PHE A 186 9.13 -5.89 2.38
N GLY A 187 10.26 -6.30 1.82
CA GLY A 187 11.01 -5.48 0.87
C GLY A 187 10.50 -5.68 -0.55
N SER A 188 11.08 -4.92 -1.47
CA SER A 188 10.85 -5.08 -2.91
C SER A 188 11.30 -6.48 -3.41
N TYR A 189 12.25 -7.14 -2.74
CA TYR A 189 12.73 -8.49 -3.08
C TYR A 189 12.53 -9.46 -1.91
N CYS A 190 11.39 -10.14 -1.87
CA CYS A 190 10.97 -10.90 -0.68
C CYS A 190 11.24 -12.40 -0.74
N VAL A 191 12.26 -12.86 -1.48
CA VAL A 191 12.56 -14.30 -1.67
C VAL A 191 12.63 -15.07 -0.34
N ASN A 192 12.93 -14.39 0.78
CA ASN A 192 13.02 -14.97 2.11
C ASN A 192 12.32 -14.16 3.22
N ASP A 193 11.43 -13.21 2.91
CA ASP A 193 10.73 -12.45 3.96
C ASP A 193 9.48 -13.24 4.42
N PRO A 194 9.44 -13.79 5.64
CA PRO A 194 8.33 -14.61 6.09
C PRO A 194 7.09 -13.75 6.40
N LEU A 195 5.90 -14.34 6.27
CA LEU A 195 4.67 -13.72 6.78
C LEU A 195 4.82 -13.42 8.28
N PRO A 196 4.49 -12.20 8.72
CA PRO A 196 4.62 -11.84 10.13
C PRO A 196 3.66 -12.68 10.98
N THR A 197 4.12 -13.09 12.15
CA THR A 197 3.30 -13.78 13.16
C THR A 197 2.72 -12.77 14.13
N CYS A 198 1.45 -12.92 14.51
CA CYS A 198 0.86 -12.06 15.54
C CYS A 198 1.51 -12.28 16.90
N SER A 199 2.37 -11.35 17.33
CA SER A 199 3.06 -11.41 18.61
C SER A 199 2.52 -10.42 19.65
N ARG A 200 1.74 -9.40 19.21
CA ARG A 200 1.25 -8.27 20.02
C ARG A 200 2.34 -7.70 20.96
N LYS A 201 3.54 -7.56 20.41
CA LYS A 201 4.74 -7.05 21.08
C LYS A 201 5.49 -6.16 20.11
N CYS A 202 5.98 -5.03 20.61
CA CYS A 202 6.89 -4.19 19.83
C CYS A 202 8.26 -4.84 19.69
N GLN A 203 8.98 -4.43 18.66
CA GLN A 203 10.36 -4.83 18.43
C GLN A 203 11.28 -4.46 19.60
N ALA A 204 12.32 -5.27 19.80
CA ALA A 204 13.25 -5.09 20.91
C ALA A 204 13.91 -3.70 20.86
N GLY A 205 14.03 -3.06 22.02
CA GLY A 205 14.60 -1.71 22.14
C GLY A 205 13.60 -0.57 21.91
N TYR A 206 12.38 -0.85 21.44
CA TYR A 206 11.33 0.17 21.39
C TYR A 206 10.84 0.53 22.81
N PRO A 207 10.67 1.82 23.15
CA PRO A 207 10.46 2.26 24.53
C PRO A 207 9.07 1.98 25.10
N LEU A 208 8.06 1.73 24.25
CA LEU A 208 6.68 1.50 24.68
C LEU A 208 6.30 0.03 24.56
N ALA A 209 5.42 -0.43 25.45
CA ALA A 209 4.74 -1.70 25.25
C ALA A 209 3.71 -1.60 24.11
N TYR A 210 3.39 -2.73 23.47
CA TYR A 210 2.41 -2.80 22.38
C TYR A 210 1.09 -2.08 22.70
N SER A 211 0.50 -2.37 23.86
CA SER A 211 -0.76 -1.78 24.29
C SER A 211 -0.68 -0.26 24.55
N GLN A 212 0.50 0.28 24.83
CA GLN A 212 0.71 1.70 25.07
C GLN A 212 0.88 2.47 23.75
N ASP A 213 1.38 1.80 22.71
CA ASP A 213 1.59 2.40 21.40
C ASP A 213 0.33 2.39 20.52
N LEU A 214 -0.64 1.49 20.80
CA LEU A 214 -1.90 1.40 20.07
C LEU A 214 -2.65 2.74 20.02
N LYS A 215 -3.08 3.12 18.81
CA LYS A 215 -4.01 4.22 18.55
C LYS A 215 -5.22 3.71 17.78
N TYR A 216 -6.38 4.26 18.08
CA TYR A 216 -7.68 3.77 17.60
C TYR A 216 -8.39 4.82 16.75
N GLY A 217 -9.20 4.33 15.81
CA GLY A 217 -10.12 5.16 15.08
C GLY A 217 -11.40 5.42 15.87
N ALA A 218 -11.98 6.60 15.71
CA ALA A 218 -13.28 6.89 16.31
C ALA A 218 -14.44 6.21 15.55
N SER A 219 -14.33 6.12 14.23
CA SER A 219 -15.36 5.54 13.36
C SER A 219 -14.79 5.19 12.00
N ALA A 220 -15.43 4.25 11.32
CA ALA A 220 -15.17 3.90 9.93
C ALA A 220 -16.46 4.03 9.12
N TYR A 221 -16.36 4.50 7.87
CA TYR A 221 -17.50 4.70 6.99
C TYR A 221 -17.09 4.70 5.52
N ARG A 222 -18.09 4.52 4.64
CA ARG A 222 -17.96 4.73 3.21
C ARG A 222 -18.44 6.12 2.83
N VAL A 223 -17.78 6.71 1.85
CA VAL A 223 -18.25 7.92 1.17
C VAL A 223 -19.20 7.51 0.05
N MET A 224 -20.21 8.32 -0.21
CA MET A 224 -21.10 8.12 -1.36
C MET A 224 -20.28 8.12 -2.65
N TRP A 225 -20.60 7.21 -3.57
CA TRP A 225 -19.94 7.14 -4.87
C TRP A 225 -20.46 8.24 -5.81
N ASN A 226 -20.09 9.47 -5.50
CA ASN A 226 -20.22 10.61 -6.39
C ASN A 226 -19.03 11.56 -6.20
N GLU A 227 -18.72 12.31 -7.24
CA GLU A 227 -17.56 13.20 -7.27
C GLU A 227 -17.62 14.26 -6.15
N ASN A 228 -18.76 14.94 -6.00
CA ASN A 228 -18.91 16.01 -5.03
C ASN A 228 -18.74 15.55 -3.57
N ALA A 229 -19.22 14.36 -3.21
CA ALA A 229 -19.08 13.77 -1.88
C ALA A 229 -17.62 13.38 -1.60
N ILE A 230 -16.93 12.79 -2.58
CA ILE A 230 -15.52 12.43 -2.47
C ILE A 230 -14.67 13.71 -2.34
N MET A 231 -14.90 14.71 -3.19
CA MET A 231 -14.22 16.01 -3.09
C MET A 231 -14.50 16.68 -1.74
N THR A 232 -15.75 16.68 -1.27
CA THR A 232 -16.12 17.25 0.03
C THR A 232 -15.40 16.53 1.17
N GLU A 233 -15.32 15.20 1.11
CA GLU A 233 -14.66 14.40 2.13
C GLU A 233 -13.16 14.68 2.18
N ILE A 234 -12.51 14.67 1.01
CA ILE A 234 -11.09 14.99 0.89
C ILE A 234 -10.82 16.40 1.37
N TYR A 235 -11.65 17.37 0.97
CA TYR A 235 -11.47 18.77 1.34
C TYR A 235 -11.63 19.00 2.85
N GLN A 236 -12.59 18.34 3.51
CA GLN A 236 -12.86 18.54 4.93
C GLN A 236 -11.92 17.75 5.83
N ASN A 237 -11.66 16.49 5.48
CA ASN A 237 -11.09 15.51 6.39
C ASN A 237 -9.76 14.90 5.90
N GLY A 238 -9.30 15.24 4.70
CA GLY A 238 -8.05 14.75 4.14
C GLY A 238 -8.19 13.46 3.31
N PRO A 239 -7.07 12.86 2.89
CA PRO A 239 -7.04 11.74 1.95
C PRO A 239 -7.98 10.59 2.31
N VAL A 240 -8.52 9.94 1.27
CA VAL A 240 -9.38 8.74 1.36
C VAL A 240 -8.74 7.58 0.62
N VAL A 241 -9.17 6.35 0.91
CA VAL A 241 -8.77 5.16 0.15
C VAL A 241 -9.83 4.83 -0.90
N VAL A 242 -9.38 4.61 -2.13
CA VAL A 242 -10.23 4.19 -3.26
C VAL A 242 -9.68 2.90 -3.86
N GLN A 243 -10.54 2.18 -4.57
CA GLN A 243 -10.20 0.98 -5.33
C GLN A 243 -10.53 1.21 -6.80
N PHE A 244 -9.68 0.72 -7.68
CA PHE A 244 -9.90 0.73 -9.13
C PHE A 244 -9.27 -0.54 -9.73
N GLU A 245 -9.71 -0.89 -10.93
CA GLU A 245 -9.16 -2.02 -11.68
C GLU A 245 -7.86 -1.63 -12.38
N VAL A 246 -6.86 -2.50 -12.30
CA VAL A 246 -5.56 -2.31 -12.97
C VAL A 246 -5.56 -3.16 -14.23
N PHE A 247 -5.33 -2.50 -15.37
CA PHE A 247 -5.17 -3.15 -16.67
C PHE A 247 -3.68 -3.22 -17.04
N ASP A 248 -3.32 -4.17 -17.90
CA ASP A 248 -1.99 -4.28 -18.48
C ASP A 248 -1.66 -3.17 -19.49
#